data_AF-A0A2K9EID5-F1
#
_entry.id   AF-A0A2K9EID5-F1
#
_cell.length_a   1.000
_cell.length_b   1.000
_cell.length_c   1.000
_cell.angle_alpha   90.00
_cell.angle_beta   90.00
_cell.angle_gamma   90.00
#
_symmetry.space_group_name_H-M   'P 1'
#
loop_
_entity.id
_entity.type
_entity.pdbx_description
1 polymer ?
#
loop_
_entity_poly.entity_id
_entity_poly.type
_entity_poly.pdbx_seq_one_letter_code
_entity_poly.pdbx_strand_id
1 'polypeptide(L)'
;MVFGVVSRSPSDSTVQIPEEIKGRVISAWQISHSTAATADFGIEATNTWDLLDDGGYRWPFALQPIRAWSIGNAPEFKYLAGYTSKTHTQQAITTLQEVGGDLSQTLRQLLQESGTELEVMTPLYQSLASRVQALRQKHPFALNGYAVEPNADAINSIYIATLGKAGRVLKIGHAQNAKQRVDDLNKYRLSSEPQWTLHTDQPIGSVLDAIEAEKYLGQEFAKHRSEPNNNEVFHDLDPFLVLTKLATFRQ
;
A
#
# COMPACT_ATOMS: atom_id res chain seq x y z
N MET A 1 4.11 2.52 5.33
CA MET A 1 3.64 3.76 5.96
C MET A 1 4.71 4.82 5.74
N VAL A 2 4.31 6.02 5.35
CA VAL A 2 5.18 7.18 5.19
C VAL A 2 4.68 8.27 6.15
N PHE A 3 5.58 8.96 6.83
CA PHE A 3 5.23 10.06 7.74
C PHE A 3 5.77 11.38 7.17
N GLY A 4 4.91 12.40 7.14
CA GLY A 4 5.26 13.74 6.66
C GLY A 4 5.77 14.61 7.78
N VAL A 5 7.02 15.04 7.68
CA VAL A 5 7.66 15.98 8.62
C VAL A 5 7.85 17.33 7.94
N VAL A 6 7.36 18.40 8.55
CA VAL A 6 7.54 19.75 8.01
C VAL A 6 8.96 20.24 8.26
N SER A 7 9.62 20.80 7.25
CA SER A 7 10.97 21.34 7.40
C SER A 7 11.04 22.49 8.42
N ARG A 8 12.20 22.66 9.05
CA ARG A 8 12.52 23.86 9.85
C ARG A 8 13.16 24.98 9.03
N SER A 9 13.74 24.62 7.90
CA SER A 9 14.64 25.46 7.12
C SER A 9 14.36 25.16 5.64
N PRO A 10 13.28 25.72 5.07
CA PRO A 10 13.06 25.60 3.63
C PRO A 10 14.27 26.22 2.91
N SER A 11 14.66 25.61 1.79
CA SER A 11 15.77 26.09 0.96
C SER A 11 15.46 27.44 0.32
N ASP A 12 14.17 27.75 0.13
CA ASP A 12 13.69 29.04 -0.35
C ASP A 12 13.36 29.96 0.85
N SER A 13 14.06 31.09 0.93
CA SER A 13 13.90 32.10 1.99
C SER A 13 12.55 32.81 1.97
N THR A 14 11.77 32.70 0.90
CA THR A 14 10.44 33.31 0.78
C THR A 14 9.34 32.42 1.36
N VAL A 15 9.60 31.13 1.56
CA VAL A 15 8.63 30.18 2.13
C VAL A 15 8.54 30.40 3.64
N GLN A 16 7.38 30.89 4.09
CA GLN A 16 7.07 31.00 5.52
C GLN A 16 6.32 29.74 5.98
N ILE A 17 6.92 29.03 6.93
CA ILE A 17 6.32 27.85 7.56
C ILE A 17 5.70 28.28 8.89
N PRO A 18 4.39 28.03 9.12
CA PRO A 18 3.76 28.32 10.39
C PRO A 18 4.47 27.61 11.57
N GLU A 19 4.72 28.34 12.65
CA GLU A 19 5.50 27.84 13.80
C GLU A 19 4.82 26.66 14.50
N GLU A 20 3.50 26.56 14.40
CA GLU A 20 2.68 25.48 14.92
C GLU A 20 2.96 24.13 14.26
N ILE A 21 3.43 24.10 13.00
CA ILE A 21 3.70 22.86 12.25
C ILE A 21 5.19 22.62 11.98
N LYS A 22 6.00 23.67 12.07
CA LYS A 22 7.44 23.63 11.79
C LYS A 22 8.15 22.51 12.55
N GLY A 23 8.88 21.64 11.84
CA GLY A 23 9.63 20.54 12.45
C GLY A 23 8.79 19.40 13.03
N ARG A 24 7.47 19.37 12.81
CA ARG A 24 6.57 18.36 13.39
C ARG A 24 6.09 17.37 12.34
N VAL A 25 5.66 16.21 12.84
CA VAL A 25 4.96 15.21 12.02
C VAL A 25 3.51 15.67 11.87
N ILE A 26 3.09 16.00 10.66
CA ILE A 26 1.73 16.54 10.41
C ILE A 26 0.82 15.57 9.68
N SER A 27 1.39 14.53 9.09
CA SER A 27 0.63 13.59 8.29
C SER A 27 1.27 12.21 8.28
N ALA A 28 0.44 11.23 7.96
CA ALA A 28 0.88 9.89 7.62
C ALA A 28 0.14 9.41 6.38
N TRP A 29 0.79 8.56 5.59
CA TRP A 29 0.22 7.94 4.41
C TRP A 29 0.49 6.44 4.42
N GLN A 30 -0.57 5.68 4.20
CA GLN A 30 -0.44 4.29 3.78
C GLN A 30 -0.39 4.33 2.26
N ILE A 31 0.75 4.01 1.69
CA ILE A 31 0.95 3.99 0.24
C ILE A 31 1.03 2.55 -0.25
N SER A 32 0.62 2.33 -1.50
CA SER A 32 0.95 1.09 -2.21
C SER A 32 2.36 1.19 -2.83
N HIS A 33 2.89 0.06 -3.30
CA HIS A 33 4.09 0.05 -4.14
C HIS A 33 3.82 0.47 -5.60
N SER A 34 2.57 0.79 -5.95
CA SER A 34 2.19 1.27 -7.28
C SER A 34 2.32 2.79 -7.37
N THR A 35 2.61 3.27 -8.57
CA THR A 35 2.49 4.68 -8.96
C THR A 35 1.11 4.98 -9.51
N ALA A 36 0.65 6.21 -9.31
CA ALA A 36 -0.60 6.76 -9.84
C ALA A 36 -0.28 7.86 -10.86
N ALA A 37 -1.00 7.92 -11.99
CA ALA A 37 -0.93 9.09 -12.86
C ALA A 37 -1.72 10.23 -12.20
N THR A 38 -1.13 11.42 -12.06
CA THR A 38 -1.79 12.56 -11.41
C THR A 38 -3.02 13.05 -12.17
N ALA A 39 -2.99 12.94 -13.51
CA ALA A 39 -4.11 13.28 -14.38
C ALA A 39 -5.36 12.44 -14.08
N ASP A 40 -5.21 11.17 -13.69
CA ASP A 40 -6.35 10.30 -13.30
C ASP A 40 -7.11 10.84 -12.09
N PHE A 41 -6.50 11.73 -11.33
CA PHE A 41 -7.04 12.38 -10.13
C PHE A 41 -7.35 13.87 -10.37
N GLY A 42 -7.26 14.36 -11.61
CA GLY A 42 -7.46 15.77 -11.94
C GLY A 42 -6.39 16.70 -11.36
N ILE A 43 -5.22 16.15 -11.02
CA ILE A 43 -4.08 16.94 -10.55
C ILE A 43 -3.25 17.35 -11.76
N GLU A 44 -3.26 18.64 -12.04
CA GLU A 44 -2.55 19.28 -13.14
C GLU A 44 -1.55 20.33 -12.63
N ALA A 45 -0.80 20.95 -13.53
CA ALA A 45 0.08 22.06 -13.20
C ALA A 45 -0.74 23.24 -12.66
N THR A 46 -0.45 23.66 -11.43
CA THR A 46 -1.11 24.81 -10.81
C THR A 46 -0.20 26.03 -10.76
N ASN A 47 1.12 25.80 -10.77
CA ASN A 47 2.14 26.83 -10.72
C ASN A 47 3.12 26.67 -11.86
N THR A 48 3.84 27.76 -12.18
CA THR A 48 4.89 27.74 -13.20
C THR A 48 6.04 26.79 -12.85
N TRP A 49 6.33 26.56 -11.56
CA TRP A 49 7.35 25.61 -11.11
C TRP A 49 6.94 24.13 -11.27
N ASP A 50 5.66 23.86 -11.52
CA ASP A 50 5.16 22.52 -11.84
C ASP A 50 5.47 22.11 -13.28
N LEU A 51 6.01 23.02 -14.09
CA LEU A 51 6.35 22.78 -15.49
C LEU A 51 7.86 22.59 -15.67
N LEU A 52 8.20 21.84 -16.70
CA LEU A 52 9.53 21.80 -17.30
C LEU A 52 9.69 22.97 -18.27
N ASP A 53 10.93 23.25 -18.68
CA ASP A 53 11.22 24.36 -19.60
C ASP A 53 10.55 24.19 -20.98
N ASP A 54 10.20 22.96 -21.36
CA ASP A 54 9.47 22.62 -22.58
C ASP A 54 7.94 22.68 -22.42
N GLY A 55 7.44 23.09 -21.25
CA GLY A 55 6.02 23.14 -20.93
C GLY A 55 5.43 21.79 -20.50
N GLY A 56 6.22 20.72 -20.45
CA GLY A 56 5.79 19.43 -19.92
C GLY A 56 5.50 19.48 -18.42
N TYR A 57 4.49 18.73 -17.96
CA TYR A 57 4.20 18.65 -16.52
C TYR A 57 5.30 17.85 -15.80
N ARG A 58 5.87 18.44 -14.76
CA ARG A 58 7.02 17.90 -14.01
C ARG A 58 6.65 16.71 -13.12
N TRP A 59 5.38 16.61 -12.72
CA TRP A 59 4.92 15.63 -11.73
C TRP A 59 3.89 14.64 -12.29
N PRO A 60 4.11 13.98 -13.45
CA PRO A 60 3.08 13.18 -14.11
C PRO A 60 2.67 11.93 -13.32
N PHE A 61 3.50 11.51 -12.34
CA PHE A 61 3.25 10.36 -11.49
C PHE A 61 3.46 10.69 -10.01
N ALA A 62 2.65 10.07 -9.16
CA ALA A 62 2.76 10.17 -7.71
C ALA A 62 2.73 8.79 -7.05
N LEU A 63 3.10 8.71 -5.77
CA LEU A 63 2.85 7.53 -4.94
C LEU A 63 1.34 7.34 -4.81
N GLN A 64 0.83 6.12 -5.00
CA GLN A 64 -0.60 5.85 -4.84
C GLN A 64 -0.96 5.76 -3.35
N PRO A 65 -1.68 6.74 -2.77
CA PRO A 65 -2.19 6.61 -1.41
C PRO A 65 -3.30 5.56 -1.37
N ILE A 66 -3.28 4.75 -0.32
CA ILE A 66 -4.36 3.86 0.10
C ILE A 66 -5.20 4.60 1.16
N ARG A 67 -4.52 5.22 2.14
CA ARG A 67 -5.12 6.03 3.22
C ARG A 67 -4.18 7.18 3.58
N ALA A 68 -4.75 8.26 4.09
CA ALA A 68 -4.01 9.41 4.58
C ALA A 68 -4.57 9.85 5.93
N TRP A 69 -3.71 10.39 6.79
CA TRP A 69 -4.11 10.96 8.06
C TRP A 69 -3.48 12.33 8.22
N SER A 70 -4.22 13.26 8.82
CA SER A 70 -3.62 14.41 9.49
C SER A 70 -3.29 14.02 10.93
N ILE A 71 -2.18 14.52 11.44
CA ILE A 71 -1.75 14.30 12.83
C ILE A 71 -1.80 15.65 13.54
N GLY A 72 -2.72 15.79 14.49
CA GLY A 72 -2.86 16.99 15.29
C GLY A 72 -1.86 17.02 16.45
N ASN A 73 -1.41 18.22 16.83
CA ASN A 73 -0.64 18.46 18.06
C ASN A 73 0.61 17.58 18.25
N ALA A 74 1.24 17.13 17.16
CA ALA A 74 2.44 16.31 17.26
C ALA A 74 3.60 17.09 17.94
N PRO A 75 4.40 16.43 18.80
CA PRO A 75 5.67 16.99 19.24
C PRO A 75 6.61 17.20 18.03
N GLU A 76 7.62 18.06 18.19
CA GLU A 76 8.64 18.16 17.14
C GLU A 76 9.31 16.80 16.92
N PHE A 77 9.58 16.47 15.66
CA PHE A 77 10.11 15.17 15.25
C PHE A 77 11.41 14.80 15.99
N LYS A 78 12.25 15.80 16.28
CA LYS A 78 13.52 15.62 17.00
C LYS A 78 13.37 15.20 18.46
N TYR A 79 12.17 15.37 19.04
CA TYR A 79 11.85 14.99 20.42
C TYR A 79 11.16 13.63 20.52
N LEU A 80 10.88 12.98 19.37
CA LEU A 80 10.34 11.62 19.38
C LEU A 80 11.40 10.63 19.87
N ALA A 81 10.97 9.66 20.68
CA ALA A 81 11.85 8.59 21.12
C ALA A 81 12.41 7.82 19.90
N GLY A 82 13.71 7.49 19.95
CA GLY A 82 14.42 6.86 18.84
C GLY A 82 14.90 7.82 17.73
N TYR A 83 14.62 9.12 17.81
CA TYR A 83 15.21 10.10 16.90
C TYR A 83 16.74 10.17 17.09
N THR A 84 17.47 10.17 15.96
CA THR A 84 18.90 10.49 15.94
C THR A 84 19.21 11.44 14.79
N SER A 85 20.34 12.14 14.86
CA SER A 85 20.82 13.00 13.75
C SER A 85 21.10 12.23 12.45
N LYS A 86 21.16 10.89 12.49
CA LYS A 86 21.29 10.02 11.32
C LYS A 86 19.94 9.67 10.69
N THR A 87 18.82 9.93 11.37
CA THR A 87 17.47 9.50 10.96
C THR A 87 16.73 10.54 10.11
N HIS A 88 17.17 11.81 10.17
CA HIS A 88 16.69 12.87 9.28
C HIS A 88 17.60 14.09 9.41
N THR A 89 18.21 14.55 8.33
CA THR A 89 18.75 15.92 8.26
C THR A 89 17.61 16.80 7.76
N GLN A 90 17.12 17.73 8.61
CA GLN A 90 15.99 18.61 8.28
C GLN A 90 16.28 19.65 7.17
N GLN A 91 17.22 19.34 6.28
CA GLN A 91 17.76 20.18 5.22
C GLN A 91 17.33 19.75 3.81
N ALA A 92 16.67 18.61 3.63
CA ALA A 92 16.33 18.10 2.30
C ALA A 92 14.89 18.43 1.88
N ILE A 93 14.72 18.77 0.60
CA ILE A 93 13.44 19.17 -0.03
C ILE A 93 12.42 18.02 0.02
N THR A 94 12.85 16.77 -0.23
CA THR A 94 12.08 15.54 0.04
C THR A 94 13.06 14.36 0.19
N THR A 95 13.08 13.65 1.32
CA THR A 95 13.83 12.38 1.45
C THR A 95 12.95 11.28 2.02
N LEU A 96 13.05 10.07 1.44
CA LEU A 96 12.48 8.86 2.00
C LEU A 96 13.58 8.17 2.81
N GLN A 97 13.40 8.10 4.12
CA GLN A 97 14.32 7.39 5.02
C GLN A 97 13.55 6.28 5.72
N GLU A 98 14.10 5.07 5.70
CA GLU A 98 13.54 3.95 6.44
C GLU A 98 13.80 4.15 7.94
N VAL A 99 12.73 4.01 8.74
CA VAL A 99 12.79 4.16 10.20
C VAL A 99 12.40 2.84 10.87
N GLY A 100 13.23 2.38 11.80
CA GLY A 100 13.03 1.17 12.59
C GLY A 100 13.05 1.43 14.09
N GLY A 101 12.96 0.35 14.89
CA GLY A 101 13.09 0.40 16.35
C GLY A 101 12.08 1.32 17.04
N ASP A 102 12.52 1.98 18.10
CA ASP A 102 11.70 2.84 18.97
C ASP A 102 11.04 4.00 18.20
N LEU A 103 11.69 4.53 17.17
CA LEU A 103 11.12 5.61 16.37
C LEU A 103 9.91 5.13 15.56
N SER A 104 9.99 3.92 14.99
CA SER A 104 8.87 3.34 14.25
C SER A 104 7.67 3.07 15.18
N GLN A 105 7.91 2.69 16.43
CA GLN A 105 6.87 2.49 17.44
C GLN A 105 6.24 3.82 17.86
N THR A 106 7.07 4.83 18.15
CA THR A 106 6.62 6.17 18.55
C THR A 106 5.76 6.82 17.47
N LEU A 107 6.15 6.72 16.20
CA LEU A 107 5.37 7.25 15.08
C LEU A 107 4.03 6.53 14.91
N ARG A 108 4.01 5.21 15.12
CA ARG A 108 2.75 4.44 15.12
C ARG A 108 1.86 4.90 16.26
N GLN A 109 2.37 5.00 17.48
CA GLN A 109 1.64 5.47 18.66
C GLN A 109 1.05 6.87 18.44
N LEU A 110 1.85 7.81 17.94
CA LEU A 110 1.40 9.17 17.61
C LEU A 110 0.21 9.17 16.66
N LEU A 111 0.25 8.31 15.64
CA LEU A 111 -0.85 8.15 14.70
C LEU A 111 -2.11 7.53 15.35
N GLN A 112 -1.96 6.68 16.38
CA GLN A 112 -3.10 6.14 17.14
C GLN A 112 -3.77 7.22 18.00
N GLU A 113 -2.95 8.03 18.66
CA GLU A 113 -3.42 8.98 19.67
C GLU A 113 -3.94 10.28 19.06
N SER A 114 -3.42 10.68 17.90
CA SER A 114 -3.67 12.01 17.34
C SER A 114 -3.93 12.03 15.83
N GLY A 115 -4.08 10.85 15.22
CA GLY A 115 -4.38 10.70 13.80
C GLY A 115 -5.87 10.84 13.48
N THR A 116 -6.20 11.71 12.54
CA THR A 116 -7.54 11.81 11.94
C THR A 116 -7.45 11.33 10.49
N GLU A 117 -8.15 10.25 10.14
CA GLU A 117 -8.17 9.75 8.76
C GLU A 117 -8.80 10.80 7.85
N LEU A 118 -8.10 11.13 6.77
CA LEU A 118 -8.56 12.04 5.74
C LEU A 118 -9.21 11.25 4.62
N GLU A 119 -10.23 11.85 4.00
CA GLU A 119 -10.75 11.33 2.76
C GLU A 119 -9.66 11.42 1.67
N VAL A 120 -9.33 10.28 1.07
CA VAL A 120 -8.38 10.23 -0.04
C VAL A 120 -9.08 10.67 -1.32
N MET A 121 -8.41 11.49 -2.11
CA MET A 121 -8.92 11.98 -3.39
C MET A 121 -9.43 10.82 -4.27
N THR A 122 -10.65 10.98 -4.77
CA THR A 122 -11.29 9.99 -5.65
C THR A 122 -10.81 10.22 -7.10
N PRO A 123 -10.44 9.16 -7.85
CA PRO A 123 -10.12 9.29 -9.26
C PRO A 123 -11.30 9.84 -10.08
N LEU A 124 -11.01 10.50 -11.19
CA LEU A 124 -12.03 11.03 -12.11
C LEU A 124 -12.92 9.94 -12.71
N TYR A 125 -12.38 8.73 -12.88
CA TYR A 125 -13.07 7.61 -13.51
C TYR A 125 -13.57 6.59 -12.48
N GLN A 126 -14.84 6.19 -12.57
CA GLN A 126 -15.47 5.22 -11.66
C GLN A 126 -14.73 3.87 -11.59
N SER A 127 -14.17 3.39 -12.71
CA SER A 127 -13.40 2.15 -12.75
C SER A 127 -12.13 2.20 -11.90
N LEU A 128 -11.52 3.38 -11.77
CA LEU A 128 -10.37 3.60 -10.89
C LEU A 128 -10.80 3.76 -9.43
N ALA A 129 -11.97 4.34 -9.17
CA ALA A 129 -12.52 4.42 -7.82
C ALA A 129 -12.73 3.02 -7.21
N SER A 130 -13.28 2.07 -7.97
CA SER A 130 -13.41 0.67 -7.53
C SER A 130 -12.05 0.02 -7.23
N ARG A 131 -11.01 0.34 -8.01
CA ARG A 131 -9.65 -0.15 -7.77
C ARG A 131 -9.05 0.43 -6.48
N VAL A 132 -9.25 1.73 -6.21
CA VAL A 132 -8.80 2.36 -4.96
C VAL A 132 -9.54 1.76 -3.77
N GLN A 133 -10.84 1.51 -3.89
CA GLN A 133 -11.63 0.83 -2.86
C GLN A 133 -11.12 -0.60 -2.59
N ALA A 134 -10.84 -1.38 -3.64
CA ALA A 134 -10.29 -2.72 -3.51
C ALA A 134 -8.89 -2.72 -2.86
N LEU A 135 -8.04 -1.72 -3.16
CA LEU A 135 -6.74 -1.56 -2.50
C LEU A 135 -6.91 -1.24 -1.00
N ARG A 136 -7.90 -0.41 -0.62
CA ARG A 136 -8.23 -0.13 0.78
C ARG A 136 -8.75 -1.35 1.53
N GLN A 137 -9.49 -2.23 0.86
CA GLN A 137 -9.95 -3.51 1.41
C GLN A 137 -8.79 -4.48 1.63
N LYS A 138 -7.93 -4.61 0.62
CA LYS A 138 -6.79 -5.53 0.62
C LYS A 138 -5.71 -5.17 1.65
N HIS A 139 -5.50 -3.88 1.89
CA HIS A 139 -4.50 -3.37 2.82
C HIS A 139 -5.16 -2.67 4.01
N PRO A 140 -5.84 -3.41 4.90
CA PRO A 140 -6.44 -2.83 6.10
C PRO A 140 -5.35 -2.14 6.92
N PHE A 141 -5.65 -0.94 7.40
CA PHE A 141 -4.78 -0.29 8.36
C PHE A 141 -5.02 -0.92 9.73
N ALA A 142 -4.08 -1.76 10.16
CA ALA A 142 -4.15 -2.57 11.38
C ALA A 142 -3.98 -1.72 12.67
N LEU A 143 -4.84 -0.73 12.83
CA LEU A 143 -4.91 0.11 14.01
C LEU A 143 -6.27 -0.05 14.71
N ASN A 144 -7.33 -0.36 13.96
CA ASN A 144 -8.69 -0.63 14.49
C ASN A 144 -9.30 -1.95 13.97
N GLY A 145 -8.48 -2.88 13.43
CA GLY A 145 -9.02 -4.04 12.71
C GLY A 145 -9.63 -3.65 11.34
N TYR A 146 -10.23 -4.63 10.66
CA TYR A 146 -10.81 -4.43 9.32
C TYR A 146 -11.98 -3.43 9.38
N ALA A 147 -11.92 -2.37 8.56
CA ALA A 147 -12.93 -1.31 8.53
C ALA A 147 -13.52 -1.13 7.12
N VAL A 148 -13.92 -2.22 6.48
CA VAL A 148 -14.80 -2.17 5.31
C VAL A 148 -15.91 -3.18 5.54
N GLU A 149 -17.15 -2.70 5.56
CA GLU A 149 -18.35 -3.54 5.53
C GLU A 149 -18.27 -4.46 4.30
N PRO A 150 -18.13 -5.79 4.50
CA PRO A 150 -18.18 -6.76 3.41
C PRO A 150 -19.46 -6.58 2.59
N ASN A 151 -19.38 -6.80 1.28
CA ASN A 151 -20.60 -7.19 0.57
C ASN A 151 -20.98 -8.59 1.09
N ALA A 152 -21.97 -8.66 1.98
CA ALA A 152 -22.38 -9.89 2.66
C ALA A 152 -22.84 -10.99 1.69
N ASP A 153 -23.27 -10.61 0.48
CA ASP A 153 -23.84 -11.52 -0.51
C ASP A 153 -22.81 -12.04 -1.53
N ALA A 154 -21.57 -11.50 -1.53
CA ALA A 154 -20.58 -11.83 -2.54
C ALA A 154 -19.63 -12.96 -2.09
N ILE A 155 -19.72 -14.10 -2.77
CA ILE A 155 -18.80 -15.23 -2.56
C ILE A 155 -17.42 -14.87 -3.09
N ASN A 156 -16.43 -14.90 -2.21
CA ASN A 156 -15.02 -14.80 -2.54
C ASN A 156 -14.37 -16.19 -2.60
N SER A 157 -13.38 -16.30 -3.46
CA SER A 157 -12.51 -17.47 -3.58
C SER A 157 -11.10 -17.15 -3.13
N ILE A 158 -10.38 -18.19 -2.67
CA ILE A 158 -8.92 -18.20 -2.69
C ILE A 158 -8.49 -18.72 -4.05
N TYR A 159 -7.66 -17.94 -4.74
CA TYR A 159 -7.05 -18.35 -6.00
C TYR A 159 -5.55 -18.60 -5.86
N ILE A 160 -5.06 -19.52 -6.68
CA ILE A 160 -3.64 -19.80 -6.86
C ILE A 160 -3.31 -19.52 -8.31
N ALA A 161 -2.35 -18.63 -8.57
CA ALA A 161 -1.80 -18.39 -9.90
C ALA A 161 -0.32 -18.75 -9.94
N THR A 162 0.15 -19.25 -11.08
CA THR A 162 1.56 -19.61 -11.28
C THR A 162 2.18 -18.72 -12.34
N LEU A 163 3.47 -18.40 -12.21
CA LEU A 163 4.18 -17.52 -13.14
C LEU A 163 5.10 -18.31 -14.06
N GLY A 164 4.84 -18.21 -15.37
CA GLY A 164 5.64 -18.88 -16.41
C GLY A 164 5.45 -20.40 -16.44
N LYS A 165 6.09 -21.05 -17.43
CA LYS A 165 5.86 -22.48 -17.72
C LYS A 165 6.36 -23.44 -16.63
N ALA A 166 7.32 -23.02 -15.80
CA ALA A 166 7.90 -23.85 -14.76
C ALA A 166 7.15 -23.77 -13.42
N GLY A 167 6.23 -22.82 -13.25
CA GLY A 167 5.39 -22.70 -12.06
C GLY A 167 6.10 -22.52 -10.71
N ARG A 168 7.41 -22.20 -10.71
CA ARG A 168 8.22 -22.07 -9.48
C ARG A 168 7.89 -20.85 -8.64
N VAL A 169 7.18 -19.89 -9.22
CA VAL A 169 6.65 -18.74 -8.51
C VAL A 169 5.15 -18.83 -8.55
N LEU A 170 4.53 -18.78 -7.39
CA LEU A 170 3.07 -18.78 -7.28
C LEU A 170 2.60 -17.57 -6.50
N LYS A 171 1.35 -17.21 -6.79
CA LYS A 171 0.60 -16.19 -6.11
C LYS A 171 -0.61 -16.81 -5.43
N ILE A 172 -0.75 -16.61 -4.14
CA ILE A 172 -1.98 -16.85 -3.39
C ILE A 172 -2.67 -15.50 -3.21
N GLY A 173 -3.98 -15.46 -3.43
CA GLY A 173 -4.77 -14.28 -3.09
C GLY A 173 -6.25 -14.61 -3.04
N HIS A 174 -7.07 -13.62 -2.69
CA HIS A 174 -8.53 -13.74 -2.78
C HIS A 174 -9.13 -12.82 -3.85
N ALA A 175 -10.24 -13.25 -4.45
CA ALA A 175 -11.03 -12.46 -5.39
C ALA A 175 -12.46 -13.01 -5.53
N GLN A 176 -13.40 -12.15 -5.95
CA GLN A 176 -14.72 -12.58 -6.44
C GLN A 176 -14.65 -13.15 -7.86
N ASN A 177 -13.68 -12.70 -8.66
CA ASN A 177 -13.43 -13.20 -10.02
C ASN A 177 -11.92 -13.43 -10.20
N ALA A 178 -11.47 -14.66 -9.92
CA ALA A 178 -10.06 -15.02 -9.99
C ALA A 178 -9.49 -14.90 -11.40
N LYS A 179 -10.29 -15.20 -12.43
CA LYS A 179 -9.88 -15.09 -13.84
C LYS A 179 -9.57 -13.63 -14.20
N GLN A 180 -10.53 -12.72 -13.96
CA GLN A 180 -10.31 -11.29 -14.20
C GLN A 180 -9.10 -10.79 -13.41
N ARG A 181 -8.91 -11.27 -12.18
CA ARG A 181 -7.77 -10.88 -11.35
C ARG A 181 -6.44 -11.32 -11.97
N VAL A 182 -6.36 -12.52 -12.54
CA VAL A 182 -5.16 -13.01 -13.25
C VAL A 182 -4.96 -12.26 -14.56
N ASP A 183 -6.04 -11.97 -15.30
CA ASP A 183 -5.97 -11.14 -16.51
C ASP A 183 -5.40 -9.75 -16.19
N ASP A 184 -5.82 -9.14 -15.08
CA ASP A 184 -5.29 -7.86 -14.61
C ASP A 184 -3.79 -7.92 -14.27
N LEU A 185 -3.31 -9.05 -13.73
CA LEU A 185 -1.87 -9.24 -13.46
C LEU A 185 -1.03 -9.31 -14.74
N ASN A 186 -1.65 -9.72 -15.85
CA ASN A 186 -0.98 -9.82 -17.15
C ASN A 186 -1.20 -8.59 -18.05
N LYS A 187 -2.14 -7.71 -17.71
CA LYS A 187 -2.59 -6.57 -18.56
C LYS A 187 -1.46 -5.72 -19.15
N TYR A 188 -0.38 -5.51 -18.40
CA TYR A 188 0.76 -4.67 -18.80
C TYR A 188 2.03 -5.47 -19.08
N ARG A 189 1.94 -6.81 -19.11
CA ARG A 189 3.09 -7.67 -19.40
C ARG A 189 3.25 -7.85 -20.90
N LEU A 190 4.50 -7.88 -21.35
CA LEU A 190 4.80 -8.19 -22.74
C LEU A 190 4.59 -9.69 -22.99
N SER A 191 4.20 -10.07 -24.20
CA SER A 191 3.99 -11.49 -24.56
C SER A 191 5.26 -12.35 -24.44
N SER A 192 6.44 -11.72 -24.48
CA SER A 192 7.74 -12.34 -24.26
C SER A 192 8.06 -12.59 -22.77
N GLU A 193 7.34 -11.96 -21.85
CA GLU A 193 7.52 -12.13 -20.41
C GLU A 193 6.75 -13.35 -19.89
N PRO A 194 7.24 -14.00 -18.81
CA PRO A 194 6.47 -15.03 -18.12
C PRO A 194 5.08 -14.53 -17.74
N GLN A 195 4.02 -15.26 -18.08
CA GLN A 195 2.64 -14.86 -17.78
C GLN A 195 2.13 -15.55 -16.51
N TRP A 196 1.23 -14.88 -15.79
CA TRP A 196 0.46 -15.49 -14.72
C TRP A 196 -0.62 -16.39 -15.31
N THR A 197 -0.75 -17.60 -14.78
CA THR A 197 -1.78 -18.56 -15.19
C THR A 197 -2.56 -19.01 -13.95
N LEU A 198 -3.88 -18.90 -14.01
CA LEU A 198 -4.76 -19.38 -12.95
C LEU A 198 -4.64 -20.90 -12.84
N HIS A 199 -4.24 -21.39 -11.68
CA HIS A 199 -4.16 -22.82 -11.35
C HIS A 199 -5.38 -23.28 -10.56
N THR A 200 -5.82 -22.48 -9.59
CA THR A 200 -6.99 -22.83 -8.76
C THR A 200 -7.82 -21.60 -8.43
N ASP A 201 -9.12 -21.82 -8.32
CA ASP A 201 -10.14 -20.88 -7.87
C ASP A 201 -11.09 -21.65 -6.92
N GLN A 202 -10.85 -21.53 -5.62
CA GLN A 202 -11.57 -22.28 -4.58
C GLN A 202 -12.50 -21.33 -3.80
N PRO A 203 -13.83 -21.44 -3.97
CA PRO A 203 -14.79 -20.65 -3.20
C PRO A 203 -14.64 -20.89 -1.70
N ILE A 204 -14.45 -19.81 -0.93
CA ILE A 204 -14.24 -19.86 0.53
C ILE A 204 -15.46 -19.36 1.31
N GLY A 205 -16.17 -18.34 0.82
CA GLY A 205 -17.32 -17.78 1.53
C GLY A 205 -17.32 -16.26 1.45
N SER A 206 -17.46 -15.59 2.60
CA SER A 206 -17.39 -14.14 2.65
C SER A 206 -15.98 -13.61 2.35
N VAL A 207 -15.86 -12.30 2.14
CA VAL A 207 -14.54 -11.66 1.98
C VAL A 207 -13.69 -11.81 3.24
N LEU A 208 -14.30 -11.82 4.43
CA LEU A 208 -13.57 -11.98 5.70
C LEU A 208 -12.98 -13.38 5.82
N ASP A 209 -13.75 -14.41 5.47
CA ASP A 209 -13.28 -15.80 5.44
C ASP A 209 -12.10 -15.94 4.46
N ALA A 210 -12.19 -15.29 3.30
CA ALA A 210 -11.15 -15.33 2.28
C ALA A 210 -9.88 -14.61 2.74
N ILE A 211 -10.01 -13.48 3.43
CA ILE A 211 -8.89 -12.77 4.03
C ILE A 211 -8.21 -13.60 5.11
N GLU A 212 -8.98 -14.23 6.01
CA GLU A 212 -8.44 -15.08 7.06
C GLU A 212 -7.72 -16.30 6.48
N ALA A 213 -8.31 -16.93 5.46
CA ALA A 213 -7.69 -18.03 4.72
C ALA A 213 -6.36 -17.60 4.07
N GLU A 214 -6.34 -16.45 3.39
CA GLU A 214 -5.11 -15.91 2.78
C GLU A 214 -4.03 -15.64 3.83
N LYS A 215 -4.39 -15.05 4.97
CA LYS A 215 -3.46 -14.78 6.07
C LYS A 215 -2.91 -16.07 6.65
N TYR A 216 -3.76 -17.07 6.89
CA TYR A 216 -3.37 -18.39 7.39
C TYR A 216 -2.39 -19.08 6.43
N LEU A 217 -2.72 -19.16 5.14
CA LEU A 217 -1.86 -19.74 4.12
C LEU A 217 -0.54 -18.97 4.01
N GLY A 218 -0.61 -17.64 4.09
CA GLY A 218 0.58 -16.80 4.15
C GLY A 218 1.51 -17.23 5.27
N GLN A 219 1.00 -17.34 6.50
CA GLN A 219 1.79 -17.72 7.68
C GLN A 219 2.35 -19.14 7.57
N GLU A 220 1.53 -20.10 7.16
CA GLU A 220 1.92 -21.51 6.96
C GLU A 220 3.11 -21.65 6.00
N PHE A 221 3.11 -20.86 4.93
CA PHE A 221 4.14 -20.91 3.88
C PHE A 221 5.17 -19.77 3.98
N ALA A 222 5.37 -19.18 5.15
CA ALA A 222 6.27 -18.02 5.31
C ALA A 222 7.71 -18.28 4.84
N LYS A 223 8.20 -19.52 4.96
CA LYS A 223 9.54 -19.93 4.49
C LYS A 223 9.74 -19.85 2.97
N HIS A 224 8.65 -19.80 2.20
CA HIS A 224 8.68 -19.74 0.74
C HIS A 224 8.61 -18.29 0.21
N ARG A 225 8.54 -17.28 1.06
CA ARG A 225 8.46 -15.88 0.63
C ARG A 225 9.84 -15.37 0.23
N SER A 226 9.91 -14.61 -0.85
CA SER A 226 11.12 -13.86 -1.23
C SER A 226 11.30 -12.59 -0.42
N GLU A 227 10.22 -12.03 0.14
CA GLU A 227 10.23 -10.82 0.94
C GLU A 227 9.44 -11.03 2.24
N PRO A 228 9.97 -10.60 3.42
CA PRO A 228 9.33 -10.84 4.71
C PRO A 228 7.87 -10.33 4.80
N ASN A 229 7.58 -9.24 4.07
CA ASN A 229 6.28 -8.56 4.11
C ASN A 229 5.34 -8.93 2.94
N ASN A 230 5.78 -9.78 2.01
CA ASN A 230 4.95 -10.22 0.89
C ASN A 230 4.23 -11.53 1.26
N ASN A 231 2.95 -11.42 1.64
CA ASN A 231 2.13 -12.58 2.00
C ASN A 231 1.47 -13.26 0.79
N GLU A 232 1.79 -12.83 -0.43
CA GLU A 232 1.02 -13.23 -1.62
C GLU A 232 1.87 -13.98 -2.63
N VAL A 233 3.18 -13.75 -2.70
CA VAL A 233 4.07 -14.36 -3.70
C VAL A 233 5.06 -15.29 -3.02
N PHE A 234 5.12 -16.53 -3.49
CA PHE A 234 5.93 -17.60 -2.93
C PHE A 234 6.78 -18.25 -4.01
N HIS A 235 7.98 -18.66 -3.64
CA HIS A 235 8.97 -19.33 -4.46
C HIS A 235 9.10 -20.79 -4.03
N ASP A 236 9.26 -21.67 -5.02
CA ASP A 236 9.49 -23.11 -4.86
C ASP A 236 8.44 -23.77 -3.94
N LEU A 237 7.19 -23.31 -4.04
CA LEU A 237 6.04 -23.87 -3.34
C LEU A 237 5.14 -24.58 -4.37
N ASP A 238 4.70 -25.79 -4.02
CA ASP A 238 3.81 -26.57 -4.87
C ASP A 238 2.36 -26.08 -4.66
N PRO A 239 1.64 -25.66 -5.74
CA PRO A 239 0.22 -25.32 -5.67
C PRO A 239 -0.64 -26.39 -4.99
N PHE A 240 -0.29 -27.68 -5.14
CA PHE A 240 -1.04 -28.77 -4.51
C PHE A 240 -0.93 -28.74 -2.98
N LEU A 241 0.24 -28.40 -2.43
CA LEU A 241 0.41 -28.25 -0.98
C LEU A 241 -0.47 -27.12 -0.43
N VAL A 242 -0.58 -26.02 -1.18
CA VAL A 242 -1.47 -24.90 -0.82
C VAL A 242 -2.92 -25.37 -0.77
N LEU A 243 -3.37 -26.17 -1.75
CA LEU A 243 -4.73 -26.71 -1.78
C LEU A 243 -5.02 -27.65 -0.62
N THR A 244 -4.08 -28.55 -0.28
CA THR A 244 -4.27 -29.44 0.87
C THR A 244 -4.43 -28.67 2.17
N LYS A 245 -3.66 -27.59 2.35
CA LYS A 245 -3.77 -26.72 3.54
C LYS A 245 -5.03 -25.89 3.55
N LEU A 246 -5.45 -25.37 2.39
CA LEU A 246 -6.71 -24.66 2.26
C LEU A 246 -7.91 -25.56 2.59
N ALA A 247 -7.88 -26.84 2.22
CA ALA A 247 -8.92 -27.80 2.59
C ALA A 247 -9.04 -28.00 4.11
N THR A 248 -7.93 -27.89 4.85
CA THR A 248 -7.90 -27.99 6.32
C THR A 248 -8.28 -26.71 7.06
N PHE A 249 -8.34 -25.56 6.38
CA PHE A 249 -8.71 -24.27 7.00
C PHE A 249 -10.18 -24.23 7.47
N ARG A 250 -11.02 -25.16 6.99
CA ARG A 250 -12.46 -25.24 7.29
C ARG A 250 -12.83 -26.18 8.46
N GLN A 251 -11.86 -26.64 9.26
CA GLN A 251 -12.11 -27.40 10.50
C GLN A 251 -11.85 -26.53 11.73
#